data_AF-H8MTG3-F1
#
_entry.id   AF-H8MTG3-F1
#
_cell.length_a   1.000
_cell.length_b   1.000
_cell.length_c   1.000
_cell.angle_alpha   90.00
_cell.angle_beta   90.00
_cell.angle_gamma   90.00
#
_symmetry.space_group_name_H-M   'P 1'
#
loop_
_entity.id
_entity.type
_entity.pdbx_description
1 polymer ?
#
loop_
_entity_poly.entity_id
_entity_poly.type
_entity_poly.pdbx_seq_one_letter_code
_entity_poly.pdbx_strand_id
1 'polypeptide(L)'
;MSETYYAGCYWLARSEPVEACAQRLASFIQQLGPLEPTWNRWHQAAANFEKARKRQIQPDEATLAKLMKSKAHRFMDRSSFWLWAGENEEETSGTHGFCGSASPHSPSVCVVTTGSRGSVGERLVTAPVLTEVMRAMALAWEPEVGIATSHAHLEQIKVDQFSSPGTFVGWVMYFADFRGPVPPLPAPVQVEHIPDRGTLITLTPEKFTVSNPAHVALAADVQARLQEAGLLKPLRPWGTGAPQSG
;
A
#
# COMPACT_ATOMS: atom_id res chain seq x y z
N MET A 1 -10.20 21.60 6.04
CA MET A 1 -10.50 20.42 5.21
C MET A 1 -9.99 19.19 5.94
N SER A 2 -10.76 18.10 5.97
CA SER A 2 -10.26 16.82 6.49
C SER A 2 -9.29 16.21 5.48
N GLU A 3 -8.10 15.81 5.93
CA GLU A 3 -7.14 15.10 5.09
C GLU A 3 -7.62 13.68 4.78
N THR A 4 -7.39 13.21 3.56
CA THR A 4 -7.67 11.83 3.13
C THR A 4 -6.38 11.02 3.08
N TYR A 5 -6.45 9.74 3.45
CA TYR A 5 -5.27 8.88 3.59
C TYR A 5 -5.39 7.67 2.67
N TYR A 6 -4.24 7.13 2.28
CA TYR A 6 -4.15 5.86 1.57
C TYR A 6 -2.94 5.08 2.06
N ALA A 7 -2.96 3.78 1.84
CA ALA A 7 -1.79 2.91 1.91
C ALA A 7 -1.57 2.30 0.53
N GLY A 8 -0.33 2.25 0.07
CA GLY A 8 0.03 1.67 -1.22
C GLY A 8 1.35 0.92 -1.13
N CYS A 9 1.42 -0.23 -1.78
CA CYS A 9 2.67 -0.96 -1.94
C CYS A 9 2.99 -1.18 -3.41
N TYR A 10 4.28 -1.15 -3.76
CA TYR A 10 4.75 -1.03 -5.13
C TYR A 10 5.94 -1.97 -5.39
N TRP A 11 5.96 -2.56 -6.58
CA TRP A 11 7.05 -3.39 -7.09
C TRP A 11 7.09 -3.31 -8.62
N LEU A 12 8.21 -3.63 -9.25
CA LEU A 12 8.40 -3.42 -10.68
C LEU A 12 8.82 -4.72 -11.38
N ALA A 13 8.30 -4.94 -12.59
CA ALA A 13 8.69 -6.05 -13.47
C ALA A 13 8.68 -7.46 -12.85
N ARG A 14 7.71 -7.76 -11.97
CA ARG A 14 7.51 -9.12 -11.44
C ARG A 14 6.40 -9.81 -12.24
N SER A 15 6.81 -10.60 -13.24
CA SER A 15 5.88 -11.41 -14.03
C SER A 15 5.33 -12.55 -13.17
N GLU A 16 4.00 -12.62 -13.07
CA GLU A 16 3.31 -13.64 -12.29
C GLU A 16 2.06 -14.09 -13.05
N PRO A 17 1.72 -15.40 -13.02
CA PRO A 17 0.45 -15.87 -13.56
C PRO A 17 -0.72 -15.29 -12.73
N VAL A 18 -1.91 -15.25 -13.35
CA VAL A 18 -3.09 -14.64 -12.71
C VAL A 18 -3.47 -15.36 -11.42
N GLU A 19 -3.24 -16.67 -11.35
CA GLU A 19 -3.47 -17.53 -10.19
C GLU A 19 -2.61 -17.09 -9.00
N ALA A 20 -1.31 -16.86 -9.21
CA ALA A 20 -0.42 -16.37 -8.15
C ALA A 20 -0.83 -14.97 -7.67
N CYS A 21 -1.16 -14.08 -8.60
CA CYS A 21 -1.72 -12.76 -8.29
C CYS A 21 -3.02 -12.85 -7.45
N ALA A 22 -3.92 -13.75 -7.81
CA ALA A 22 -5.19 -13.96 -7.10
C ALA A 22 -4.97 -14.56 -5.70
N GLN A 23 -4.03 -15.49 -5.57
CA GLN A 23 -3.64 -16.06 -4.28
C GLN A 23 -3.07 -14.99 -3.33
N ARG A 24 -2.21 -14.10 -3.83
CA ARG A 24 -1.69 -12.96 -3.07
C ARG A 24 -2.80 -12.01 -2.64
N LEU A 25 -3.73 -11.67 -3.54
CA LEU A 25 -4.87 -10.82 -3.22
C LEU A 25 -5.80 -11.47 -2.17
N ALA A 26 -6.07 -12.78 -2.27
CA ALA A 26 -6.86 -13.52 -1.30
C ALA A 26 -6.21 -13.47 0.10
N SER A 27 -4.91 -13.77 0.17
CA SER A 27 -4.12 -13.70 1.41
C SER A 27 -4.13 -12.29 2.02
N PHE A 28 -3.98 -11.27 1.18
CA PHE A 28 -4.05 -9.88 1.61
C PHE A 28 -5.41 -9.54 2.24
N ILE A 29 -6.51 -9.86 1.54
CA ILE A 29 -7.86 -9.59 2.02
C ILE A 29 -8.16 -10.34 3.33
N GLN A 30 -7.71 -11.58 3.44
CA GLN A 30 -7.86 -12.37 4.67
C GLN A 30 -7.17 -11.70 5.87
N GLN A 31 -5.97 -11.14 5.66
CA GLN A 31 -5.23 -10.42 6.70
C GLN A 31 -5.87 -9.08 7.09
N LEU A 32 -6.62 -8.45 6.18
CA LEU A 32 -7.37 -7.23 6.48
C LEU A 32 -8.60 -7.48 7.36
N GLY A 33 -9.26 -8.64 7.22
CA GLY A 33 -10.54 -8.93 7.90
C GLY A 33 -10.60 -8.64 9.40
N PRO A 34 -9.56 -8.96 10.21
CA PRO A 34 -9.54 -8.63 11.64
C PRO A 34 -9.35 -7.15 11.99
N LEU A 35 -8.86 -6.33 11.05
CA LEU A 35 -8.50 -4.93 11.32
C LEU A 35 -9.72 -4.00 11.33
N GLU A 36 -10.77 -4.34 10.59
CA GLU A 36 -12.00 -3.55 10.53
C GLU A 36 -13.21 -4.47 10.24
N PRO A 37 -14.29 -4.40 11.06
CA PRO A 37 -15.43 -5.32 10.94
C PRO A 37 -16.12 -5.41 9.57
N THR A 38 -16.06 -4.37 8.72
CA THR A 38 -16.65 -4.39 7.38
C THR A 38 -15.73 -5.01 6.33
N TRP A 39 -14.43 -5.15 6.62
CA TRP A 39 -13.42 -5.79 5.73
C TRP A 39 -13.56 -7.32 5.65
N ASN A 40 -14.68 -7.89 6.10
CA ASN A 40 -15.07 -9.28 5.87
C ASN A 40 -16.12 -9.43 4.74
N ARG A 41 -16.64 -8.33 4.20
CA ARG A 41 -17.66 -8.31 3.13
C ARG A 41 -17.16 -7.46 1.97
N TRP A 42 -16.64 -8.15 0.96
CA TRP A 42 -16.08 -7.51 -0.23
C TRP A 42 -17.04 -7.59 -1.40
N HIS A 43 -17.01 -6.55 -2.21
CA HIS A 43 -17.86 -6.40 -3.37
C HIS A 43 -17.01 -5.96 -4.58
N GLN A 44 -17.42 -6.37 -5.78
CA GLN A 44 -16.81 -5.86 -7.01
C GLN A 44 -17.22 -4.42 -7.27
N ALA A 45 -16.32 -3.65 -7.88
CA ALA A 45 -16.65 -2.33 -8.40
C ALA A 45 -17.78 -2.39 -9.44
N ALA A 46 -18.58 -1.34 -9.47
CA ALA A 46 -19.62 -1.13 -10.46
C ALA A 46 -19.76 0.37 -10.77
N ALA A 47 -20.63 0.72 -11.71
CA ALA A 47 -20.85 2.11 -12.12
C ALA A 47 -21.36 3.03 -10.99
N ASN A 48 -21.97 2.47 -9.94
CA ASN A 48 -22.43 3.22 -8.76
C ASN A 48 -22.53 2.29 -7.55
N PHE A 49 -22.63 2.90 -6.36
CA PHE A 49 -22.71 2.21 -5.07
C PHE A 49 -23.82 1.16 -5.00
N GLU A 50 -25.04 1.51 -5.40
CA GLU A 50 -26.21 0.61 -5.38
C GLU A 50 -26.01 -0.67 -6.20
N LYS A 51 -25.39 -0.55 -7.39
CA LYS A 51 -25.06 -1.72 -8.21
C LYS A 51 -23.90 -2.50 -7.61
N ALA A 52 -22.91 -1.80 -7.07
CA ALA A 52 -21.73 -2.42 -6.50
C ALA A 52 -22.13 -3.27 -5.29
N ARG A 53 -23.03 -2.77 -4.43
CA ARG A 53 -23.51 -3.46 -3.21
C ARG A 53 -24.16 -4.81 -3.50
N LYS A 54 -24.76 -4.97 -4.69
CA LYS A 54 -25.34 -6.24 -5.16
C LYS A 54 -24.30 -7.24 -5.68
N ARG A 55 -23.03 -6.85 -5.81
CA ARG A 55 -21.93 -7.67 -6.36
C ARG A 55 -20.99 -8.15 -5.26
N GLN A 56 -21.54 -8.64 -4.15
CA GLN A 56 -20.75 -9.27 -3.10
C GLN A 56 -19.99 -10.47 -3.69
N ILE A 57 -18.75 -10.65 -3.27
CA ILE A 57 -17.92 -11.80 -3.62
C ILE A 57 -17.39 -12.46 -2.37
N GLN A 58 -17.12 -13.76 -2.50
CA GLN A 58 -16.20 -14.45 -1.61
C GLN A 58 -14.78 -14.19 -2.13
N PRO A 59 -13.89 -13.54 -1.37
CA PRO A 59 -12.55 -13.19 -1.83
C PRO A 59 -11.58 -14.39 -1.78
N ASP A 60 -12.03 -15.56 -2.22
CA ASP A 60 -11.19 -16.75 -2.36
C ASP A 60 -10.39 -16.70 -3.68
N GLU A 61 -9.34 -17.51 -3.74
CA GLU A 61 -8.41 -17.56 -4.87
C GLU A 61 -9.14 -17.83 -6.20
N ALA A 62 -10.09 -18.77 -6.23
CA ALA A 62 -10.78 -19.16 -7.45
C ALA A 62 -11.66 -18.03 -8.00
N THR A 63 -12.41 -17.37 -7.12
CA THR A 63 -13.28 -16.23 -7.45
C THR A 63 -12.45 -15.04 -7.93
N LEU A 64 -11.35 -14.73 -7.24
CA LEU A 64 -10.46 -13.64 -7.61
C LEU A 64 -9.69 -13.93 -8.92
N ALA A 65 -9.23 -15.16 -9.13
CA ALA A 65 -8.60 -15.57 -10.39
C ALA A 65 -9.57 -15.40 -11.56
N LYS A 66 -10.84 -15.80 -11.39
CA LYS A 66 -11.89 -15.60 -12.41
C LYS A 66 -12.11 -14.12 -12.71
N LEU A 67 -12.15 -13.27 -11.67
CA LEU A 67 -12.29 -11.82 -11.81
C LEU A 67 -11.12 -11.23 -12.61
N MET A 68 -9.89 -11.55 -12.22
CA MET A 68 -8.65 -11.01 -12.78
C MET A 68 -8.33 -11.53 -14.19
N LYS A 69 -8.90 -12.67 -14.59
CA LYS A 69 -8.85 -13.20 -15.97
C LYS A 69 -9.87 -12.55 -16.90
N SER A 70 -10.90 -11.89 -16.37
CA SER A 70 -11.95 -11.30 -17.20
C SER A 70 -11.41 -10.18 -18.08
N LYS A 71 -12.04 -9.96 -19.24
CA LYS A 71 -11.64 -8.93 -20.21
C LYS A 71 -11.59 -7.53 -19.59
N ALA A 72 -12.46 -7.24 -18.63
CA ALA A 72 -12.49 -5.94 -17.94
C ALA A 72 -11.25 -5.70 -17.06
N HIS A 73 -10.59 -6.76 -16.63
CA HIS A 73 -9.45 -6.74 -15.71
C HIS A 73 -8.13 -7.16 -16.35
N ARG A 74 -8.12 -7.43 -17.65
CA ARG A 74 -6.92 -7.81 -18.40
C ARG A 74 -6.51 -6.71 -19.37
N PHE A 75 -5.25 -6.29 -19.28
CA PHE A 75 -4.66 -5.37 -20.23
C PHE A 75 -3.20 -5.77 -20.49
N MET A 76 -2.87 -6.12 -21.73
CA MET A 76 -1.57 -6.70 -22.08
C MET A 76 -1.18 -7.86 -21.14
N ASP A 77 -0.04 -7.79 -20.46
CA ASP A 77 0.48 -8.82 -19.56
C ASP A 77 -0.05 -8.69 -18.12
N ARG A 78 -0.62 -7.53 -17.72
CA ARG A 78 -1.09 -7.27 -16.35
C ARG A 78 -2.56 -7.59 -16.11
N SER A 79 -2.85 -7.93 -14.86
CA SER A 79 -4.21 -8.05 -14.32
C SER A 79 -4.48 -6.92 -13.33
N SER A 80 -5.65 -6.29 -13.45
CA SER A 80 -6.16 -5.33 -12.47
C SER A 80 -7.21 -5.94 -11.57
N PHE A 81 -7.46 -5.31 -10.43
CA PHE A 81 -8.55 -5.64 -9.53
C PHE A 81 -9.07 -4.36 -8.88
N TRP A 82 -10.34 -4.38 -8.51
CA TRP A 82 -10.96 -3.32 -7.70
C TRP A 82 -12.10 -3.93 -6.89
N LEU A 83 -11.88 -3.97 -5.58
CA LEU A 83 -12.84 -4.41 -4.58
C LEU A 83 -13.12 -3.27 -3.60
N TRP A 84 -14.29 -3.28 -3.01
CA TRP A 84 -14.66 -2.33 -1.98
C TRP A 84 -15.44 -3.03 -0.86
N ALA A 85 -15.39 -2.45 0.33
CA ALA A 85 -16.04 -2.91 1.55
C ALA A 85 -16.69 -1.72 2.26
N GLY A 86 -17.80 -1.96 2.94
CA GLY A 86 -18.57 -0.95 3.68
C GLY A 86 -20.06 -1.00 3.35
N GLU A 87 -20.88 -0.44 4.24
CA GLU A 87 -22.35 -0.44 4.12
C GLU A 87 -22.92 0.91 3.68
N ASN A 88 -22.11 1.97 3.76
CA ASN A 88 -22.44 3.35 3.43
C ASN A 88 -21.41 3.90 2.43
N GLU A 89 -21.86 4.59 1.38
CA GLU A 89 -21.03 5.19 0.33
C GLU A 89 -19.92 6.09 0.90
N GLU A 90 -20.24 6.90 1.92
CA GLU A 90 -19.29 7.84 2.54
C GLU A 90 -18.24 7.17 3.43
N GLU A 91 -18.50 5.94 3.87
CA GLU A 91 -17.65 5.17 4.77
C GLU A 91 -17.01 3.95 4.08
N THR A 92 -17.06 3.89 2.74
CA THR A 92 -16.48 2.79 1.98
C THR A 92 -14.96 2.79 2.05
N SER A 93 -14.39 1.59 2.16
CA SER A 93 -12.97 1.32 1.92
C SER A 93 -12.82 0.60 0.58
N GLY A 94 -11.71 0.84 -0.10
CA GLY A 94 -11.43 0.25 -1.40
C GLY A 94 -10.04 -0.38 -1.42
N THR A 95 -9.92 -1.53 -2.08
CA THR A 95 -8.62 -2.03 -2.51
C THR A 95 -8.59 -2.20 -4.02
N HIS A 96 -7.57 -1.65 -4.65
CA HIS A 96 -7.43 -1.71 -6.10
C HIS A 96 -5.96 -1.69 -6.50
N GLY A 97 -5.68 -2.17 -7.70
CA GLY A 97 -4.31 -2.31 -8.13
C GLY A 97 -4.14 -3.04 -9.44
N PHE A 98 -2.88 -3.31 -9.76
CA PHE A 98 -2.47 -4.10 -10.91
C PHE A 98 -1.21 -4.90 -10.59
N CYS A 99 -1.15 -6.13 -11.08
CA CYS A 99 -0.03 -7.05 -10.84
C CYS A 99 0.24 -7.96 -12.05
N GLY A 100 1.35 -8.70 -11.97
CA GLY A 100 1.74 -9.73 -12.93
C GLY A 100 2.48 -9.24 -14.18
N SER A 101 2.79 -7.94 -14.27
CA SER A 101 3.50 -7.38 -15.41
C SER A 101 5.01 -7.59 -15.32
N ALA A 102 5.63 -7.92 -16.45
CA ALA A 102 7.08 -7.92 -16.62
C ALA A 102 7.63 -6.52 -16.99
N SER A 103 6.75 -5.52 -17.18
CA SER A 103 7.15 -4.20 -17.66
C SER A 103 8.01 -3.44 -16.64
N PRO A 104 9.18 -2.92 -17.06
CA PRO A 104 9.99 -2.02 -16.22
C PRO A 104 9.48 -0.58 -16.25
N HIS A 105 8.43 -0.26 -17.00
CA HIS A 105 7.90 1.10 -17.15
C HIS A 105 6.60 1.35 -16.37
N SER A 106 5.95 0.28 -15.87
CA SER A 106 4.69 0.39 -15.14
C SER A 106 4.77 -0.48 -13.89
N PRO A 107 4.92 0.13 -12.69
CA PRO A 107 5.06 -0.64 -11.46
C PRO A 107 3.74 -1.31 -11.13
N SER A 108 3.79 -2.58 -10.72
CA SER A 108 2.65 -3.19 -10.06
C SER A 108 2.39 -2.50 -8.72
N VAL A 109 1.12 -2.45 -8.34
CA VAL A 109 0.66 -1.72 -7.15
C VAL A 109 -0.56 -2.40 -6.54
N CYS A 110 -0.64 -2.37 -5.22
CA CYS A 110 -1.88 -2.57 -4.48
C CYS A 110 -2.10 -1.37 -3.55
N VAL A 111 -3.23 -0.69 -3.70
CA VAL A 111 -3.65 0.47 -2.90
C VAL A 111 -4.84 0.08 -2.04
N VAL A 112 -4.83 0.52 -0.79
CA VAL A 112 -5.99 0.59 0.09
C VAL A 112 -6.32 2.06 0.33
N THR A 113 -7.56 2.43 0.02
CA THR A 113 -8.12 3.73 0.36
C THR A 113 -9.11 3.54 1.49
N THR A 114 -8.89 4.23 2.60
CA THR A 114 -9.84 4.26 3.72
C THR A 114 -10.84 5.38 3.46
N GLY A 115 -12.12 5.14 3.70
CA GLY A 115 -13.13 6.20 3.69
C GLY A 115 -12.68 7.37 4.56
N SER A 116 -12.76 8.59 4.02
CA SER A 116 -12.16 9.78 4.66
C SER A 116 -13.06 10.44 5.71
N ARG A 117 -14.29 9.94 5.87
CA ARG A 117 -15.34 10.55 6.68
C ARG A 117 -16.05 9.48 7.51
N GLY A 118 -16.71 9.95 8.56
CA GLY A 118 -17.49 9.10 9.45
C GLY A 118 -16.65 8.29 10.42
N SER A 119 -17.35 7.45 11.18
CA SER A 119 -16.79 6.70 12.31
C SER A 119 -15.77 5.65 11.84
N VAL A 120 -15.94 5.13 10.62
CA VAL A 120 -15.02 4.16 9.99
C VAL A 120 -13.66 4.82 9.70
N GLY A 121 -13.67 6.03 9.13
CA GLY A 121 -12.44 6.75 8.82
C GLY A 121 -11.62 7.09 10.08
N GLU A 122 -12.27 7.47 11.17
CA GLU A 122 -11.60 7.74 12.45
C GLU A 122 -10.95 6.49 13.06
N ARG A 123 -11.60 5.32 12.93
CA ARG A 123 -11.03 4.05 13.40
C ARG A 123 -9.86 3.58 12.53
N LEU A 124 -9.96 3.77 11.22
CA LEU A 124 -8.98 3.27 10.26
C LEU A 124 -7.71 4.12 10.17
N VAL A 125 -7.84 5.45 10.30
CA VAL A 125 -6.72 6.39 10.12
C VAL A 125 -5.98 6.58 11.45
N THR A 126 -5.40 5.49 11.94
CA THR A 126 -4.54 5.44 13.13
C THR A 126 -3.22 4.78 12.78
N ALA A 127 -2.14 5.12 13.51
CA ALA A 127 -0.84 4.48 13.28
C ALA A 127 -0.91 2.95 13.40
N PRO A 128 -1.50 2.34 14.44
CA PRO A 128 -1.56 0.89 14.56
C PRO A 128 -2.27 0.20 13.39
N VAL A 129 -3.41 0.74 12.93
CA VAL A 129 -4.15 0.13 11.82
C VAL A 129 -3.38 0.27 10.51
N LEU A 130 -2.80 1.43 10.21
CA LEU A 130 -2.02 1.61 8.98
C LEU A 130 -0.72 0.78 8.99
N THR A 131 -0.10 0.59 10.15
CA THR A 131 1.05 -0.30 10.32
C THR A 131 0.68 -1.75 10.04
N GLU A 132 -0.46 -2.23 10.54
CA GLU A 132 -0.91 -3.60 10.26
C GLU A 132 -1.40 -3.78 8.82
N VAL A 133 -2.02 -2.77 8.21
CA VAL A 133 -2.32 -2.78 6.76
C VAL A 133 -1.03 -2.89 5.95
N MET A 134 0.01 -2.13 6.32
CA MET A 134 1.30 -2.17 5.63
C MET A 134 2.01 -3.52 5.84
N ARG A 135 1.91 -4.11 7.04
CA ARG A 135 2.37 -5.46 7.32
C ARG A 135 1.67 -6.49 6.43
N ALA A 136 0.33 -6.43 6.34
CA ALA A 136 -0.45 -7.32 5.48
C ALA A 136 -0.05 -7.18 4.01
N MET A 137 0.21 -5.94 3.54
CA MET A 137 0.75 -5.68 2.22
C MET A 137 2.13 -6.33 2.03
N ALA A 138 3.04 -6.15 2.98
CA ALA A 138 4.38 -6.72 2.93
C ALA A 138 4.36 -8.25 2.85
N LEU A 139 3.53 -8.89 3.67
CA LEU A 139 3.43 -10.34 3.75
C LEU A 139 2.77 -10.97 2.51
N ALA A 140 1.72 -10.34 1.98
CA ALA A 140 0.96 -10.88 0.86
C ALA A 140 1.57 -10.55 -0.51
N TRP A 141 2.04 -9.31 -0.69
CA TRP A 141 2.52 -8.83 -1.99
C TRP A 141 4.03 -8.90 -2.13
N GLU A 142 4.80 -8.99 -1.05
CA GLU A 142 6.26 -8.93 -1.09
C GLU A 142 6.73 -7.74 -1.95
N PRO A 143 6.27 -6.51 -1.66
CA PRO A 143 6.58 -5.36 -2.50
C PRO A 143 8.05 -4.95 -2.33
N GLU A 144 8.55 -4.07 -3.19
CA GLU A 144 9.86 -3.46 -2.96
C GLU A 144 9.75 -2.32 -1.91
N VAL A 145 8.68 -1.53 -1.99
CA VAL A 145 8.38 -0.44 -1.05
C VAL A 145 6.89 -0.38 -0.74
N GLY A 146 6.55 0.18 0.40
CA GLY A 146 5.19 0.56 0.74
C GLY A 146 5.15 1.87 1.50
N ILE A 147 4.03 2.57 1.38
CA ILE A 147 3.80 3.85 2.03
C ILE A 147 2.33 4.01 2.43
N ALA A 148 2.08 4.53 3.62
CA ALA A 148 0.79 5.08 4.01
C ALA A 148 0.96 6.56 4.37
N THR A 149 0.17 7.43 3.77
CA THR A 149 0.28 8.88 3.95
C THR A 149 -1.02 9.59 3.60
N SER A 150 -1.14 10.87 3.96
CA SER A 150 -2.21 11.72 3.47
C SER A 150 -1.94 12.21 2.05
N HIS A 151 -3.02 12.44 1.29
CA HIS A 151 -2.92 13.04 -0.05
C HIS A 151 -2.36 14.46 0.04
N ALA A 152 -2.69 15.22 1.09
CA ALA A 152 -2.15 16.56 1.30
C ALA A 152 -0.61 16.55 1.42
N HIS A 153 -0.05 15.57 2.14
CA HIS A 153 1.40 15.40 2.25
C HIS A 153 2.03 15.01 0.91
N LEU A 154 1.39 14.10 0.17
CA LEU A 154 1.87 13.71 -1.16
C LEU A 154 1.91 14.90 -2.13
N GLU A 155 0.88 15.76 -2.11
CA GLU A 155 0.84 16.96 -2.95
C GLU A 155 1.91 17.98 -2.57
N GLN A 156 2.21 18.16 -1.27
CA GLN A 156 3.35 18.99 -0.85
C GLN A 156 4.68 18.48 -1.40
N ILE A 157 4.92 17.17 -1.36
CA ILE A 157 6.17 16.58 -1.86
C ILE A 157 6.27 16.62 -3.39
N LYS A 158 5.15 16.41 -4.10
CA LYS A 158 5.08 16.44 -5.58
C LYS A 158 5.44 17.79 -6.19
N VAL A 159 5.13 18.88 -5.49
CA VAL A 159 5.48 20.23 -5.95
C VAL A 159 7.00 20.42 -5.99
N ASP A 160 7.72 19.74 -5.09
CA ASP A 160 9.17 19.88 -4.94
C ASP A 160 9.97 18.77 -5.66
N GLN A 161 9.35 17.63 -6.01
CA GLN A 161 10.03 16.47 -6.60
C GLN A 161 9.15 15.72 -7.62
N PHE A 162 9.77 15.18 -8.69
CA PHE A 162 9.14 14.16 -9.55
C PHE A 162 8.92 12.88 -8.73
N SER A 163 7.82 12.80 -7.99
CA SER A 163 7.57 11.74 -7.00
C SER A 163 7.35 10.39 -7.70
N SER A 164 8.37 9.54 -7.68
CA SER A 164 8.26 8.13 -8.07
C SER A 164 8.11 7.29 -6.80
N PRO A 165 7.35 6.18 -6.81
CA PRO A 165 7.30 5.30 -5.64
C PRO A 165 8.70 4.91 -5.15
N GLY A 166 8.90 5.00 -3.85
CA GLY A 166 10.19 4.71 -3.21
C GLY A 166 11.18 5.87 -3.15
N THR A 167 10.83 7.08 -3.61
CA THR A 167 11.70 8.27 -3.50
C THR A 167 11.26 9.27 -2.44
N PHE A 168 10.21 8.98 -1.67
CA PHE A 168 9.64 9.90 -0.69
C PHE A 168 9.12 9.15 0.53
N VAL A 169 8.96 9.87 1.64
CA VAL A 169 8.48 9.31 2.90
C VAL A 169 6.98 9.53 3.13
N GLY A 170 6.41 8.75 4.05
CA GLY A 170 5.03 8.88 4.51
C GLY A 170 4.93 8.63 6.00
N TRP A 171 3.72 8.53 6.52
CA TRP A 171 3.48 8.26 7.94
C TRP A 171 3.93 6.84 8.34
N VAL A 172 3.55 5.84 7.55
CA VAL A 172 4.04 4.46 7.67
C VAL A 172 4.76 4.11 6.38
N MET A 173 5.89 3.43 6.48
CA MET A 173 6.70 3.01 5.35
C MET A 173 7.13 1.56 5.49
N TYR A 174 7.35 0.93 4.36
CA TYR A 174 7.97 -0.39 4.26
C TYR A 174 9.09 -0.35 3.23
N PHE A 175 10.23 -0.97 3.56
CA PHE A 175 11.33 -1.19 2.64
C PHE A 175 11.72 -2.66 2.66
N ALA A 176 11.75 -3.31 1.49
CA ALA A 176 12.24 -4.69 1.38
C ALA A 176 13.73 -4.79 1.75
N ASP A 177 14.16 -5.93 2.30
CA ASP A 177 15.53 -6.10 2.83
C ASP A 177 16.62 -5.80 1.80
N PHE A 178 16.38 -6.16 0.54
CA PHE A 178 17.31 -5.89 -0.56
C PHE A 178 17.48 -4.40 -0.90
N ARG A 179 16.72 -3.48 -0.27
CA ARG A 179 16.98 -2.04 -0.35
C ARG A 179 18.13 -1.59 0.52
N GLY A 180 18.45 -2.33 1.58
CA GLY A 180 19.49 -2.03 2.55
C GLY A 180 18.93 -1.82 3.96
N PRO A 181 19.82 -1.78 4.97
CA PRO A 181 19.43 -1.61 6.36
C PRO A 181 18.93 -0.19 6.64
N VAL A 182 17.93 -0.07 7.51
CA VAL A 182 17.43 1.22 7.98
C VAL A 182 18.43 1.86 8.94
N PRO A 183 18.86 3.12 8.74
CA PRO A 183 19.77 3.81 9.66
C PRO A 183 19.06 4.12 10.99
N PRO A 184 19.79 4.49 12.06
CA PRO A 184 19.16 5.00 13.28
C PRO A 184 18.25 6.21 12.99
N LEU A 185 17.00 6.14 13.43
CA LEU A 185 15.99 7.18 13.25
C LEU A 185 15.67 7.87 14.59
N PRO A 186 15.30 9.17 14.58
CA PRO A 186 14.97 9.92 15.79
C PRO A 186 13.68 9.40 16.45
N ALA A 187 13.54 9.58 17.76
CA ALA A 187 12.24 9.42 18.40
C ALA A 187 11.24 10.45 17.83
N PRO A 188 9.93 10.14 17.73
CA PRO A 188 9.23 8.94 18.20
C PRO A 188 9.16 7.79 17.18
N VAL A 189 10.02 7.77 16.16
CA VAL A 189 9.96 6.79 15.07
C VAL A 189 10.11 5.37 15.61
N GLN A 190 9.17 4.50 15.23
CA GLN A 190 9.21 3.08 15.53
C GLN A 190 9.70 2.32 14.29
N VAL A 191 10.67 1.44 14.49
CA VAL A 191 11.25 0.60 13.45
C VAL A 191 11.05 -0.85 13.83
N GLU A 192 10.46 -1.62 12.94
CA GLU A 192 10.18 -3.03 13.15
C GLU A 192 10.60 -3.85 11.93
N HIS A 193 11.40 -4.88 12.14
CA HIS A 193 11.78 -5.81 11.09
C HIS A 193 10.76 -6.94 10.94
N ILE A 194 10.28 -7.16 9.72
CA ILE A 194 9.50 -8.33 9.35
C ILE A 194 10.49 -9.38 8.79
N PRO A 195 10.65 -10.54 9.44
CA PRO A 195 11.55 -11.59 8.98
C PRO A 195 11.30 -11.97 7.52
N ASP A 196 12.37 -12.15 6.75
CA ASP A 196 12.37 -12.57 5.34
C ASP A 196 11.60 -11.64 4.39
N ARG A 197 11.35 -10.39 4.80
CA ARG A 197 10.56 -9.42 4.05
C ARG A 197 11.27 -8.08 3.97
N GLY A 198 11.42 -7.39 5.10
CA GLY A 198 11.79 -5.98 5.09
C GLY A 198 11.64 -5.30 6.44
N THR A 199 11.73 -3.98 6.42
CA THR A 199 11.57 -3.14 7.61
C THR A 199 10.37 -2.22 7.48
N LEU A 200 9.50 -2.26 8.48
CA LEU A 200 8.42 -1.30 8.71
C LEU A 200 8.94 -0.11 9.54
N ILE A 201 8.51 1.08 9.16
CA ILE A 201 8.82 2.32 9.87
C ILE A 201 7.52 3.08 10.09
N THR A 202 7.22 3.47 11.33
CA THR A 202 6.09 4.32 11.70
C THR A 202 6.63 5.63 12.25
N LEU A 203 6.39 6.76 11.59
CA LEU A 203 6.98 8.05 11.97
C LEU A 203 6.58 8.50 13.38
N THR A 204 5.30 8.41 13.69
CA THR A 204 4.72 8.91 14.94
C THR A 204 3.47 8.10 15.29
N PRO A 205 3.18 7.86 16.58
CA PRO A 205 1.93 7.20 17.00
C PRO A 205 0.69 8.08 16.79
N GLU A 206 0.86 9.40 16.74
CA GLU A 206 -0.23 10.35 16.52
C GLU A 206 -0.65 10.37 15.04
N LYS A 207 -1.90 10.80 14.78
CA LYS A 207 -2.37 10.96 13.41
C LYS A 207 -1.52 11.99 12.66
N PHE A 208 -0.72 11.53 11.72
CA PHE A 208 0.13 12.39 10.90
C PHE A 208 -0.72 13.36 10.08
N THR A 209 -0.37 14.65 10.07
CA THR A 209 -1.07 15.69 9.30
C THR A 209 -0.08 16.72 8.81
N VAL A 210 -0.35 17.35 7.66
CA VAL A 210 0.49 18.44 7.15
C VAL A 210 0.29 19.74 7.93
N SER A 211 -0.81 19.85 8.67
CA SER A 211 -1.10 21.00 9.53
C SER A 211 -0.28 21.02 10.82
N ASN A 212 0.32 19.90 11.21
CA ASN A 212 1.19 19.83 12.38
C ASN A 212 2.66 20.03 11.94
N PRO A 213 3.29 21.16 12.26
CA PRO A 213 4.66 21.43 11.83
C PRO A 213 5.68 20.44 12.39
N ALA A 214 5.43 19.84 13.56
CA ALA A 214 6.30 18.82 14.13
C ALA A 214 6.28 17.53 13.30
N HIS A 215 5.11 17.16 12.75
CA HIS A 215 4.99 16.00 11.84
C HIS A 215 5.78 16.22 10.56
N VAL A 216 5.64 17.40 9.95
CA VAL A 216 6.35 17.75 8.72
C VAL A 216 7.87 17.81 8.94
N ALA A 217 8.33 18.42 10.05
CA ALA A 217 9.74 18.49 10.39
C ALA A 217 10.35 17.09 10.63
N LEU A 218 9.62 16.21 11.34
CA LEU A 218 10.04 14.83 11.56
C LEU A 218 10.13 14.04 10.25
N ALA A 219 9.14 14.18 9.36
CA ALA A 219 9.16 13.55 8.04
C ALA A 219 10.38 14.02 7.22
N ALA A 220 10.70 15.31 7.25
CA ALA A 220 11.86 15.86 6.55
C ALA A 220 13.20 15.31 7.08
N ASP A 221 13.38 15.24 8.41
CA ASP A 221 14.59 14.66 9.03
C ASP A 221 14.74 13.17 8.68
N VAL A 222 13.66 12.39 8.80
CA VAL A 222 13.67 10.97 8.41
C VAL A 222 13.94 10.79 6.92
N GLN A 223 13.35 11.63 6.06
CA GLN A 223 13.62 11.60 4.63
C GLN A 223 15.11 11.82 4.32
N ALA A 224 15.74 12.83 4.94
CA ALA A 224 17.16 13.10 4.74
C ALA A 224 18.03 11.89 5.12
N ARG A 225 17.77 11.27 6.27
CA ARG A 225 18.50 10.08 6.75
C ARG A 225 18.32 8.86 5.84
N LEU A 226 17.09 8.59 5.41
CA LEU A 226 16.80 7.47 4.51
C LEU A 226 17.38 7.69 3.10
N GLN A 227 17.43 8.95 2.64
CA GLN A 227 18.07 9.33 1.40
C GLN A 227 19.59 9.15 1.46
N GLU A 228 20.24 9.60 2.54
CA GLU A 228 21.67 9.45 2.79
C GLU A 228 22.08 7.96 2.87
N ALA A 229 21.26 7.14 3.53
CA ALA A 229 21.45 5.69 3.58
C ALA A 229 21.11 4.96 2.26
N GLY A 230 20.63 5.67 1.23
CA GLY A 230 20.34 5.11 -0.09
C GLY A 230 19.10 4.22 -0.17
N LEU A 231 18.16 4.33 0.79
CA LEU A 231 16.88 3.62 0.76
C LEU A 231 15.85 4.31 -0.14
N LEU A 232 15.95 5.64 -0.27
CA LEU A 232 15.06 6.44 -1.13
C LEU A 232 15.60 6.52 -2.56
N LYS A 233 15.14 5.60 -3.39
CA LYS A 233 15.50 5.46 -4.80
C LYS A 233 14.30 4.91 -5.59
N PRO A 234 14.21 5.20 -6.90
CA PRO A 234 13.17 4.62 -7.75
C PRO A 234 13.13 3.09 -7.65
N LEU A 235 11.97 2.51 -7.95
CA LEU A 235 11.79 1.06 -8.00
C LEU A 235 12.78 0.43 -8.99
N ARG A 236 13.22 -0.78 -8.67
CA ARG A 236 14.11 -1.58 -9.50
C ARG A 236 13.34 -2.77 -10.06
N PRO A 237 13.61 -3.18 -11.32
CA PRO A 237 13.01 -4.40 -11.86
C PRO A 237 13.30 -5.60 -10.95
N TRP A 238 12.29 -6.44 -10.71
CA TRP A 238 12.41 -7.59 -9.84
C TRP A 238 13.57 -8.51 -10.26
N GLY A 239 14.31 -9.06 -9.29
CA GLY A 239 15.44 -9.95 -9.57
C GLY A 239 16.74 -9.28 -10.03
N THR A 240 16.79 -7.94 -10.11
CA THR A 240 18.01 -7.19 -10.47
C THR A 240 18.90 -6.81 -9.26
N GLY A 241 18.73 -7.50 -8.12
CA GLY A 241 19.61 -7.30 -6.96
C GLY A 241 21.06 -7.59 -7.33
N ALA A 242 22.00 -6.74 -6.86
CA ALA A 242 23.41 -7.03 -6.99
C ALA A 242 23.70 -8.41 -6.36
N PRO A 243 24.50 -9.28 -7.01
CA PRO A 243 24.92 -10.51 -6.37
C PRO A 243 25.61 -10.13 -5.06
N GLN A 244 25.24 -10.81 -3.97
CA GLN A 244 26.01 -10.74 -2.74
C GLN A 244 27.41 -11.23 -3.10
N SER A 245 28.37 -10.31 -3.13
CA SER A 245 29.79 -10.66 -3.18
C SER A 245 30.08 -11.44 -1.91
N GLY A 246 30.27 -12.75 -2.05
CA GLY A 246 30.75 -13.63 -1.00
C GLY A 246 32.19 -13.35 -0.60
#